data_AF-A0A170QAT0-F1
#
_entry.id   AF-A0A170QAT0-F1
#
_cell.length_a   1.000
_cell.length_b   1.000
_cell.length_c   1.000
_cell.angle_alpha   90.00
_cell.angle_beta   90.00
_cell.angle_gamma   90.00
#
_symmetry.space_group_name_H-M   'P 1'
#
loop_
_entity.id
_entity.type
_entity.pdbx_description
1 polymer ?
#
loop_
_entity_poly.entity_id
_entity_poly.type
_entity_poly.pdbx_seq_one_letter_code
_entity_poly.pdbx_strand_id
1 'polypeptide(L)'
;MVGVADRGKIALEDITVDFEVGPAGPFDSLGFGVKETVTLHGNISEQERVRLERASNFCPVGQALNKGSMKIEDEVQWSAGKLVPASSHESLHSLAGELIAIPSGTAHAQYLLDTKEYDDTGAMAHEGEAKVTVRFANLTRSSGSILLAGHSSDGWVPGPFPMAHSGWAASTVATLSQLLPQTSGGISVELFMAPIPGGRDEAQSHAAEGVVGRRPVVRRITLPGTAQETPLVVVQAALLRDPISIAYKQGGILLEHNVVVG
;
A
#
# COMPACT_ATOMS: atom_id res chain seq x y z
N MET A 1 15.70 -3.64 -2.45
CA MET A 1 16.77 -4.32 -3.23
C MET A 1 18.03 -3.47 -3.35
N VAL A 2 17.90 -2.17 -3.62
CA VAL A 2 19.02 -1.21 -3.71
C VAL A 2 20.02 -1.34 -2.55
N GLY A 3 19.56 -1.31 -1.30
CA GLY A 3 20.48 -1.46 -0.17
C GLY A 3 21.17 -2.83 -0.06
N VAL A 4 20.59 -3.90 -0.62
CA VAL A 4 21.24 -5.22 -0.65
C VAL A 4 22.31 -5.27 -1.73
N ALA A 5 22.04 -4.68 -2.90
CA ALA A 5 23.02 -4.54 -3.97
C ALA A 5 24.24 -3.72 -3.50
N ASP A 6 24.01 -2.59 -2.83
CA ASP A 6 25.07 -1.75 -2.28
C ASP A 6 25.96 -2.48 -1.26
N ARG A 7 25.36 -3.15 -0.26
CA ARG A 7 26.11 -3.95 0.72
C ARG A 7 26.83 -5.15 0.11
N GLY A 8 26.26 -5.72 -0.95
CA GLY A 8 26.83 -6.83 -1.70
C GLY A 8 27.91 -6.41 -2.70
N LYS A 9 28.09 -5.10 -2.93
CA LYS A 9 28.92 -4.54 -4.01
C LYS A 9 28.55 -5.11 -5.39
N ILE A 10 27.25 -5.35 -5.59
CA ILE A 10 26.68 -5.82 -6.85
C ILE A 10 26.57 -4.61 -7.79
N ALA A 11 27.22 -4.69 -8.95
CA ALA A 11 27.23 -3.63 -9.95
C ALA A 11 25.90 -3.59 -10.72
N LEU A 12 24.91 -2.96 -10.09
CA LEU A 12 23.56 -2.90 -10.61
C LEU A 12 23.38 -1.63 -11.45
N GLU A 13 23.08 -1.79 -12.73
CA GLU A 13 23.03 -0.71 -13.72
C GLU A 13 21.68 -0.02 -13.79
N ASP A 14 20.58 -0.74 -13.54
CA ASP A 14 19.22 -0.18 -13.41
C ASP A 14 18.27 -1.17 -12.70
N ILE A 15 17.20 -0.65 -12.09
CA ILE A 15 16.06 -1.43 -11.58
C ILE A 15 14.78 -0.83 -12.15
N THR A 16 14.02 -1.68 -12.82
CA THR A 16 12.64 -1.38 -13.17
C THR A 16 11.69 -2.38 -12.52
N VAL A 17 10.47 -1.93 -12.24
CA VAL A 17 9.43 -2.77 -11.67
C VAL A 17 8.12 -2.49 -12.37
N ASP A 18 7.54 -3.53 -12.95
CA ASP A 18 6.23 -3.49 -13.58
C ASP A 18 5.19 -4.14 -12.68
N PHE A 19 4.04 -3.48 -12.58
CA PHE A 19 2.89 -3.92 -11.81
C PHE A 19 1.69 -4.06 -12.73
N GLU A 20 1.06 -5.22 -12.74
CA GLU A 20 -0.28 -5.41 -13.29
C GLU A 20 -1.29 -5.40 -12.16
N VAL A 21 -2.27 -4.50 -12.23
CA VAL A 21 -3.30 -4.32 -11.20
C VAL A 21 -4.65 -4.71 -11.77
N GLY A 22 -5.43 -5.48 -11.03
CA GLY A 22 -6.77 -5.85 -11.44
C GLY A 22 -7.61 -6.43 -10.31
N PRO A 23 -8.90 -6.73 -10.57
CA PRO A 23 -9.76 -7.38 -9.60
C PRO A 23 -9.20 -8.74 -9.18
N ALA A 24 -9.27 -9.05 -7.89
CA ALA A 24 -8.84 -10.34 -7.37
C ALA A 24 -10.00 -11.35 -7.40
N GLY A 25 -9.81 -12.50 -8.04
CA GLY A 25 -10.80 -13.59 -8.04
C GLY A 25 -12.05 -13.37 -8.93
N PRO A 26 -12.93 -14.38 -9.04
CA PRO A 26 -14.07 -14.38 -9.98
C PRO A 26 -15.31 -13.59 -9.50
N PHE A 27 -15.25 -12.89 -8.36
CA PHE A 27 -16.38 -12.18 -7.78
C PHE A 27 -16.01 -10.76 -7.36
N ASP A 28 -16.92 -9.80 -7.59
CA ASP A 28 -16.80 -8.36 -7.31
C ASP A 28 -16.57 -7.98 -5.84
N SER A 29 -16.38 -8.96 -4.94
CA SER A 29 -16.27 -8.78 -3.49
C SER A 29 -14.86 -9.01 -2.92
N LEU A 30 -13.89 -9.45 -3.72
CA LEU A 30 -12.56 -9.87 -3.24
C LEU A 30 -11.48 -8.78 -3.30
N GLY A 31 -11.84 -7.56 -3.68
CA GLY A 31 -10.90 -6.44 -3.79
C GLY A 31 -10.06 -6.53 -5.06
N PHE A 32 -8.76 -6.22 -4.95
CA PHE A 32 -7.82 -6.19 -6.07
C PHE A 32 -6.55 -6.96 -5.73
N GLY A 33 -5.81 -7.31 -6.78
CA GLY A 33 -4.49 -7.91 -6.66
C GLY A 33 -3.52 -7.31 -7.67
N VAL A 34 -2.24 -7.55 -7.38
CA VAL A 34 -1.10 -6.98 -8.09
C VAL A 34 -0.15 -8.10 -8.45
N LYS A 35 0.26 -8.16 -9.71
CA LYS A 35 1.40 -8.97 -10.14
C LYS A 35 2.60 -8.06 -10.31
N GLU A 36 3.70 -8.38 -9.66
CA GLU A 36 4.93 -7.61 -9.68
C GLU A 36 5.99 -8.35 -10.49
N THR A 37 6.64 -7.65 -11.41
CA THR A 37 7.83 -8.11 -12.10
C THR A 37 8.94 -7.11 -11.90
N VAL A 38 10.00 -7.52 -11.22
CA VAL A 38 11.22 -6.75 -11.03
C VAL A 38 12.22 -7.15 -12.12
N THR A 39 12.72 -6.18 -12.87
CA THR A 39 13.81 -6.38 -13.83
C THR A 39 15.07 -5.68 -13.30
N LEU A 40 16.11 -6.48 -13.13
CA LEU A 40 17.43 -6.03 -12.70
C LEU A 40 18.35 -5.97 -13.93
N HIS A 41 18.93 -4.82 -14.20
CA HIS A 41 19.85 -4.63 -15.31
C HIS A 41 21.30 -4.62 -14.81
N GLY A 42 22.16 -5.34 -15.52
CA GLY A 42 23.62 -5.30 -15.33
C GLY A 42 24.26 -6.69 -15.35
N ASN A 43 25.59 -6.71 -15.18
CA ASN A 43 26.35 -7.96 -15.13
C ASN A 43 26.20 -8.64 -13.75
N ILE A 44 25.06 -9.29 -13.53
CA ILE A 44 24.67 -9.94 -12.28
C ILE A 44 24.89 -11.45 -12.42
N SER A 45 25.71 -12.04 -11.55
CA SER A 45 25.89 -13.48 -11.52
C SER A 45 24.62 -14.19 -11.01
N GLU A 46 24.46 -15.46 -11.37
CA GLU A 46 23.31 -16.26 -10.90
C GLU A 46 23.22 -16.34 -9.36
N GLN A 47 24.38 -16.36 -8.68
CA GLN A 47 24.42 -16.34 -7.23
C GLN A 47 23.89 -15.01 -6.65
N GLU A 48 24.24 -13.88 -7.27
CA GLU A 48 23.77 -12.56 -6.88
C GLU A 48 22.29 -12.39 -7.19
N ARG A 49 21.81 -12.92 -8.33
CA ARG A 49 20.39 -12.97 -8.67
C ARG A 49 19.58 -13.64 -7.57
N VAL A 50 19.96 -14.85 -7.17
CA VAL A 50 19.26 -15.59 -6.10
C VAL A 50 19.28 -14.82 -4.78
N ARG A 51 20.37 -14.11 -4.47
CA ARG A 51 20.46 -13.27 -3.27
C ARG A 51 19.51 -12.07 -3.33
N LEU A 52 19.41 -11.41 -4.48
CA LEU A 52 18.51 -10.27 -4.70
C LEU A 52 17.05 -10.69 -4.72
N GLU A 53 16.74 -11.84 -5.34
CA GLU A 53 15.41 -12.43 -5.35
C GLU A 53 14.93 -12.74 -3.93
N ARG A 54 15.78 -13.38 -3.11
CA ARG A 54 15.48 -13.58 -1.67
C ARG A 54 15.26 -12.25 -0.96
N ALA A 55 16.12 -11.27 -1.16
CA ALA A 55 15.98 -9.96 -0.54
C ALA A 55 14.69 -9.24 -0.95
N SER A 56 14.23 -9.44 -2.17
CA SER A 56 12.97 -8.88 -2.68
C SER A 56 11.77 -9.52 -1.97
N ASN A 57 11.73 -10.86 -1.92
CA ASN A 57 10.68 -11.62 -1.24
C ASN A 57 10.56 -11.31 0.26
N PHE A 58 11.67 -10.95 0.91
CA PHE A 58 11.73 -10.60 2.33
C PHE A 58 11.92 -9.09 2.56
N CYS A 59 11.50 -8.26 1.61
CA CYS A 59 11.50 -6.81 1.80
C CYS A 59 10.47 -6.42 2.88
N PRO A 60 10.85 -5.75 3.99
CA PRO A 60 9.90 -5.37 5.04
C PRO A 60 8.78 -4.43 4.56
N VAL A 61 9.03 -3.65 3.51
CA VAL A 61 8.01 -2.80 2.86
C VAL A 61 7.00 -3.66 2.10
N GLY A 62 7.47 -4.61 1.29
CA GLY A 62 6.60 -5.56 0.57
C GLY A 62 5.81 -6.47 1.51
N GLN A 63 6.44 -6.94 2.59
CA GLN A 63 5.78 -7.74 3.63
C GLN A 63 4.64 -6.98 4.34
N ALA A 64 4.74 -5.65 4.42
CA ALA A 64 3.64 -4.83 4.95
C ALA A 64 2.44 -4.73 4.01
N LEU A 65 2.53 -5.24 2.78
CA LEU A 65 1.41 -5.33 1.82
C LEU A 65 0.85 -6.75 1.71
N ASN A 66 1.40 -7.71 2.46
CA ASN A 66 0.93 -9.09 2.49
C ASN A 66 -0.35 -9.27 3.30
N LYS A 67 -1.01 -10.42 3.09
CA LYS A 67 -2.24 -10.79 3.79
C LYS A 67 -2.05 -10.75 5.31
N GLY A 68 -2.95 -10.08 6.02
CA GLY A 68 -2.96 -10.05 7.48
C GLY A 68 -1.83 -9.23 8.10
N SER A 69 -1.11 -8.44 7.30
CA SER A 69 -0.05 -7.53 7.77
C SER A 69 -0.58 -6.33 8.57
N MET A 70 -1.87 -6.02 8.45
CA MET A 70 -2.51 -4.89 9.14
C MET A 70 -3.57 -5.37 10.14
N LYS A 71 -3.49 -4.87 11.36
CA LYS A 71 -4.56 -4.94 12.36
C LYS A 71 -5.25 -3.57 12.38
N ILE A 72 -6.45 -3.52 11.83
CA ILE A 72 -7.18 -2.28 11.60
C ILE A 72 -8.16 -2.05 12.75
N GLU A 73 -8.05 -0.89 13.40
CA GLU A 73 -8.99 -0.39 14.39
C GLU A 73 -9.64 0.88 13.82
N ASP A 74 -10.98 0.90 13.74
CA ASP A 74 -11.70 2.03 13.17
C ASP A 74 -12.22 2.96 14.29
N GLU A 75 -12.13 4.26 14.08
CA GLU A 75 -12.77 5.29 14.90
C GLU A 75 -13.64 6.18 14.01
N VAL A 76 -14.86 6.49 14.44
CA VAL A 76 -15.79 7.34 13.68
C VAL A 76 -16.13 8.58 14.49
N GLN A 77 -16.02 9.74 13.86
CA GLN A 77 -16.47 11.02 14.40
C GLN A 77 -17.44 11.66 13.42
N TRP A 78 -18.65 11.97 13.90
CA TRP A 78 -19.56 12.83 13.16
C TRP A 78 -19.26 14.30 13.46
N SER A 79 -19.54 15.20 12.52
CA SER A 79 -19.26 16.64 12.68
C SER A 79 -19.86 17.27 13.95
N ALA A 80 -21.01 16.78 14.41
CA ALA A 80 -21.69 17.23 15.63
C ALA A 80 -21.45 16.31 16.85
N GLY A 81 -20.62 15.28 16.70
CA GLY A 81 -20.48 14.17 17.63
C GLY A 81 -19.11 14.05 18.29
N LYS A 82 -19.02 13.10 19.22
CA LYS A 82 -17.73 12.64 19.78
C LYS A 82 -17.16 11.53 18.91
N LEU A 83 -15.85 11.33 19.02
CA LEU A 83 -15.15 10.18 18.47
C LEU A 83 -15.65 8.90 19.15
N VAL A 84 -16.01 7.88 18.36
CA VAL A 84 -16.54 6.59 18.83
C VAL A 84 -15.72 5.44 18.22
N PRO A 85 -15.25 4.48 19.02
CA PRO A 85 -14.62 3.26 18.50
C PRO A 85 -15.61 2.42 17.67
N ALA A 86 -15.14 1.89 16.54
CA ALA A 86 -15.96 1.22 15.53
C ALA A 86 -15.51 -0.22 15.27
N SER A 87 -15.47 -1.05 16.32
CA SER A 87 -15.09 -2.47 16.21
C SER A 87 -16.02 -3.27 15.30
N SER A 88 -15.48 -3.93 14.27
CA SER A 88 -16.27 -4.87 13.46
C SER A 88 -16.65 -6.12 14.27
N HIS A 89 -17.89 -6.58 14.16
CA HIS A 89 -18.37 -7.82 14.75
C HIS A 89 -18.72 -8.84 13.66
N GLU A 90 -18.60 -10.14 13.95
CA GLU A 90 -18.77 -11.22 12.97
C GLU A 90 -20.18 -11.30 12.36
N SER A 91 -21.19 -10.75 13.03
CA SER A 91 -22.58 -10.69 12.56
C SER A 91 -22.86 -9.55 11.57
N LEU A 92 -21.87 -8.69 11.29
CA LEU A 92 -22.05 -7.55 10.40
C LEU A 92 -22.03 -7.99 8.93
N HIS A 93 -23.09 -7.67 8.20
CA HIS A 93 -23.16 -7.89 6.76
C HIS A 93 -22.70 -6.66 5.99
N SER A 94 -22.16 -6.86 4.79
CA SER A 94 -21.75 -5.76 3.92
C SER A 94 -22.96 -4.93 3.49
N LEU A 95 -22.76 -3.61 3.43
CA LEU A 95 -23.82 -2.70 2.99
C LEU A 95 -24.10 -2.92 1.50
N ALA A 96 -25.40 -2.98 1.15
CA ALA A 96 -25.83 -3.05 -0.23
C ALA A 96 -25.61 -1.70 -0.94
N GLY A 97 -25.28 -1.76 -2.23
CA GLY A 97 -25.00 -0.58 -3.04
C GLY A 97 -24.03 -0.92 -4.17
N GLU A 98 -24.06 -0.11 -5.21
CA GLU A 98 -23.09 -0.20 -6.30
C GLU A 98 -21.78 0.46 -5.87
N LEU A 99 -20.67 -0.23 -6.14
CA LEU A 99 -19.34 0.35 -6.06
C LEU A 99 -18.76 0.44 -7.46
N ILE A 100 -17.93 1.45 -7.70
CA ILE A 100 -17.13 1.51 -8.93
C ILE A 100 -16.27 0.25 -9.00
N ALA A 101 -16.42 -0.49 -10.09
CA ALA A 101 -15.58 -1.65 -10.38
C ALA A 101 -14.11 -1.23 -10.42
N ILE A 102 -13.24 -2.06 -9.85
CA ILE A 102 -11.80 -1.81 -9.85
C ILE A 102 -11.31 -2.02 -11.28
N PRO A 103 -10.83 -0.95 -11.97
CA PRO A 103 -10.36 -1.10 -13.33
C PRO A 103 -9.02 -1.84 -13.35
N SER A 104 -8.78 -2.57 -14.42
CA SER A 104 -7.42 -3.02 -14.72
C SER A 104 -6.51 -1.82 -15.00
N GLY A 105 -5.26 -1.93 -14.56
CA GLY A 105 -4.26 -0.90 -14.77
C GLY A 105 -2.86 -1.48 -14.70
N THR A 106 -1.88 -0.65 -15.05
CA THR A 106 -0.47 -0.98 -14.88
C THR A 106 0.25 0.15 -14.17
N ALA A 107 1.30 -0.18 -13.41
CA ALA A 107 2.25 0.81 -12.95
C ALA A 107 3.66 0.36 -13.34
N HIS A 108 4.48 1.32 -13.78
CA HIS A 108 5.89 1.09 -14.08
C HIS A 108 6.71 2.00 -13.18
N ALA A 109 7.56 1.41 -12.35
CA ALA A 109 8.48 2.12 -11.50
C ALA A 109 9.91 2.00 -12.06
N GLN A 110 10.59 3.14 -12.16
CA GLN A 110 12.00 3.21 -12.50
C GLN A 110 12.77 3.83 -11.34
N TYR A 111 13.84 3.17 -10.93
CA TYR A 111 14.75 3.70 -9.92
C TYR A 111 15.62 4.83 -10.50
N LEU A 112 15.73 5.94 -9.78
CA LEU A 112 16.54 7.08 -10.21
C LEU A 112 17.92 6.98 -9.54
N LEU A 113 18.84 6.24 -10.15
CA LEU A 113 20.16 5.93 -9.58
C LEU A 113 20.94 7.14 -9.07
N ASP A 114 20.87 8.26 -9.81
CA ASP A 114 21.60 9.49 -9.50
C ASP A 114 21.07 10.23 -8.26
N THR A 115 19.93 9.80 -7.71
CA THR A 115 19.33 10.36 -6.49
C THR A 115 19.76 9.63 -5.22
N LYS A 116 20.65 8.64 -5.33
CA LYS A 116 21.21 7.94 -4.17
C LYS A 116 22.07 8.89 -3.35
N GLU A 117 21.89 8.85 -2.04
CA GLU A 117 22.60 9.74 -1.13
C GLU A 117 23.64 8.96 -0.34
N TYR A 118 24.78 9.61 -0.09
CA TYR A 118 25.94 9.03 0.57
C TYR A 118 26.32 9.85 1.80
N ASP A 119 26.82 9.17 2.83
CA ASP A 119 27.41 9.83 3.99
C ASP A 119 28.85 10.30 3.72
N ASP A 120 29.44 10.98 4.70
CA ASP A 120 30.81 11.52 4.63
C ASP A 120 31.89 10.44 4.42
N THR A 121 31.55 9.16 4.65
CA THR A 121 32.45 8.01 4.44
C THR A 121 32.29 7.39 3.05
N GLY A 122 31.33 7.87 2.26
CA GLY A 122 30.97 7.31 0.96
C GLY A 122 30.08 6.07 1.06
N ALA A 123 29.52 5.75 2.23
CA ALA A 123 28.53 4.69 2.38
C ALA A 123 27.12 5.22 2.05
N MET A 124 26.25 4.36 1.53
CA MET A 124 24.89 4.77 1.16
C MET A 124 24.09 5.15 2.42
N ALA A 125 23.67 6.40 2.50
CA ALA A 125 22.82 6.94 3.56
C ALA A 125 21.34 6.70 3.25
N HIS A 126 20.91 7.03 2.02
CA HIS A 126 19.53 6.86 1.58
C HIS A 126 19.46 6.22 0.18
N GLU A 127 18.43 5.41 -0.03
CA GLU A 127 18.27 4.66 -1.28
C GLU A 127 17.93 5.56 -2.46
N GLY A 128 17.46 6.80 -2.25
CA GLY A 128 17.06 7.71 -3.32
C GLY A 128 15.61 7.51 -3.76
N GLU A 129 15.31 7.99 -4.96
CA GLU A 129 13.96 8.17 -5.48
C GLU A 129 13.62 7.20 -6.61
N ALA A 130 12.32 7.03 -6.84
CA ALA A 130 11.74 6.24 -7.89
C ALA A 130 10.63 7.03 -8.58
N LYS A 131 10.64 6.98 -9.90
CA LYS A 131 9.58 7.51 -10.75
C LYS A 131 8.56 6.41 -11.01
N VAL A 132 7.31 6.63 -10.64
CA VAL A 132 6.21 5.68 -10.86
C VAL A 132 5.25 6.25 -11.90
N THR A 133 5.10 5.54 -13.00
CA THR A 133 4.14 5.86 -14.07
C THR A 133 2.95 4.92 -13.96
N VAL A 134 1.78 5.45 -13.63
CA VAL A 134 0.54 4.67 -13.52
C VAL A 134 -0.30 4.87 -14.78
N ARG A 135 -0.82 3.78 -15.35
CA ARG A 135 -1.75 3.77 -16.47
C ARG A 135 -3.02 3.04 -16.06
N PHE A 136 -4.16 3.64 -16.34
CA PHE A 136 -5.45 3.08 -15.97
C PHE A 136 -6.54 3.48 -16.99
N ALA A 137 -7.53 2.62 -17.16
CA ALA A 137 -8.72 2.93 -17.94
C ALA A 137 -9.71 3.71 -17.04
N ASN A 138 -10.09 4.94 -17.43
CA ASN A 138 -11.05 5.75 -16.67
C ASN A 138 -12.49 5.66 -17.23
N LEU A 139 -12.93 4.46 -17.61
CA LEU A 139 -14.21 4.15 -18.30
C LEU A 139 -14.38 4.79 -19.69
N THR A 140 -13.74 5.92 -19.99
CA THR A 140 -13.92 6.68 -21.24
C THR A 140 -12.64 6.88 -22.05
N ARG A 141 -11.46 6.77 -21.43
CA ARG A 141 -10.15 6.82 -22.10
C ARG A 141 -9.06 6.15 -21.25
N SER A 142 -7.94 5.80 -21.89
CA SER A 142 -6.71 5.51 -21.16
C SER A 142 -6.16 6.83 -20.58
N SER A 143 -5.92 6.85 -19.28
CA SER A 143 -5.30 7.97 -18.57
C SER A 143 -4.01 7.51 -17.90
N GLY A 144 -3.16 8.47 -17.52
CA GLY A 144 -1.98 8.14 -16.76
C GLY A 144 -1.53 9.26 -15.85
N SER A 145 -0.83 8.87 -14.80
CA SER A 145 -0.26 9.75 -13.79
C SER A 145 1.23 9.40 -13.62
N ILE A 146 2.03 10.40 -13.29
CA ILE A 146 3.43 10.19 -12.89
C ILE A 146 3.56 10.69 -11.46
N LEU A 147 4.15 9.85 -10.62
CA LEU A 147 4.42 10.10 -9.22
C LEU A 147 5.92 9.97 -8.99
N LEU A 148 6.46 10.80 -8.10
CA LEU A 148 7.81 10.66 -7.59
C LEU A 148 7.69 10.29 -6.12
N ALA A 149 8.40 9.23 -5.72
CA ALA A 149 8.39 8.70 -4.36
C ALA A 149 9.78 8.14 -4.03
N GLY A 150 10.08 7.89 -2.76
CA GLY A 150 11.32 7.23 -2.40
C GLY A 150 11.83 7.59 -1.01
N HIS A 151 13.10 7.28 -0.78
CA HIS A 151 13.80 7.56 0.44
C HIS A 151 14.86 8.63 0.14
N SER A 152 14.50 9.91 0.28
CA SER A 152 15.44 11.04 0.23
C SER A 152 15.47 11.79 1.56
N SER A 153 16.64 12.27 1.98
CA SER A 153 16.84 12.97 3.26
C SER A 153 16.10 14.29 3.33
N ASP A 154 16.05 15.01 2.21
CA ASP A 154 15.38 16.30 2.14
C ASP A 154 13.83 16.18 2.16
N GLY A 155 13.28 14.96 2.04
CA GLY A 155 11.86 14.68 2.25
C GLY A 155 10.89 15.34 1.26
N TRP A 156 11.39 15.76 0.08
CA TRP A 156 10.57 16.39 -0.96
C TRP A 156 9.52 15.44 -1.54
N VAL A 157 9.79 14.14 -1.43
CA VAL A 157 8.88 13.09 -1.89
C VAL A 157 8.50 12.17 -0.72
N PRO A 158 7.22 11.79 -0.62
CA PRO A 158 6.78 10.90 0.42
C PRO A 158 7.44 9.52 0.28
N GLY A 159 7.85 8.96 1.41
CA GLY A 159 8.26 7.56 1.49
C GLY A 159 7.13 6.59 1.11
N PRO A 160 7.46 5.30 0.94
CA PRO A 160 6.51 4.28 0.47
C PRO A 160 5.29 4.11 1.40
N PHE A 161 5.49 4.16 2.71
CA PHE A 161 4.39 4.02 3.68
C PHE A 161 3.38 5.18 3.64
N PRO A 162 3.81 6.47 3.74
CA PRO A 162 2.90 7.60 3.55
C PRO A 162 2.11 7.55 2.24
N MET A 163 2.73 7.12 1.13
CA MET A 163 2.05 6.97 -0.16
C MET A 163 0.97 5.88 -0.12
N ALA A 164 1.31 4.68 0.36
CA ALA A 164 0.34 3.59 0.49
C ALA A 164 -0.84 3.97 1.41
N HIS A 165 -0.57 4.69 2.49
CA HIS A 165 -1.59 5.19 3.41
C HIS A 165 -2.51 6.22 2.75
N SER A 166 -1.96 7.13 1.96
CA SER A 166 -2.75 8.12 1.23
C SER A 166 -3.73 7.43 0.26
N GLY A 167 -3.27 6.38 -0.44
CA GLY A 167 -4.12 5.54 -1.27
C GLY A 167 -5.23 4.83 -0.48
N TRP A 168 -4.91 4.29 0.70
CA TRP A 168 -5.90 3.65 1.57
C TRP A 168 -6.95 4.61 2.13
N ALA A 169 -6.52 5.79 2.59
CA ALA A 169 -7.44 6.84 3.03
C ALA A 169 -8.37 7.26 1.88
N ALA A 170 -7.84 7.47 0.67
CA ALA A 170 -8.63 7.80 -0.51
C ALA A 170 -9.62 6.70 -0.91
N SER A 171 -9.21 5.43 -0.85
CA SER A 171 -10.09 4.27 -1.09
C SER A 171 -11.24 4.22 -0.08
N THR A 172 -10.94 4.50 1.19
CA THR A 172 -11.96 4.55 2.25
C THR A 172 -12.95 5.69 1.99
N VAL A 173 -12.46 6.90 1.68
CA VAL A 173 -13.32 8.06 1.35
C VAL A 173 -14.21 7.74 0.15
N ALA A 174 -13.66 7.17 -0.92
CA ALA A 174 -14.42 6.83 -2.13
C ALA A 174 -15.51 5.78 -1.84
N THR A 175 -15.19 4.75 -1.06
CA THR A 175 -16.13 3.70 -0.66
C THR A 175 -17.28 4.29 0.15
N LEU A 176 -16.96 5.07 1.18
CA LEU A 176 -17.98 5.69 2.04
C LEU A 176 -18.83 6.72 1.27
N SER A 177 -18.21 7.50 0.39
CA SER A 177 -18.92 8.48 -0.43
C SER A 177 -19.88 7.84 -1.43
N GLN A 178 -19.70 6.57 -1.81
CA GLN A 178 -20.63 5.86 -2.70
C GLN A 178 -21.74 5.16 -1.93
N LEU A 179 -21.42 4.56 -0.78
CA LEU A 179 -22.35 3.70 -0.06
C LEU A 179 -23.18 4.43 1.01
N LEU A 180 -22.70 5.56 1.54
CA LEU A 180 -23.42 6.31 2.56
C LEU A 180 -24.35 7.37 1.95
N PRO A 181 -25.43 7.74 2.68
CA PRO A 181 -26.29 8.85 2.27
C PRO A 181 -25.48 10.14 2.07
N GLN A 182 -25.71 10.81 0.94
CA GLN A 182 -25.05 12.09 0.65
C GLN A 182 -25.60 13.17 1.58
N THR A 183 -24.73 13.68 2.44
CA THR A 183 -25.03 14.79 3.35
C THR A 183 -24.07 15.93 3.07
N SER A 184 -24.49 17.16 3.35
CA SER A 184 -23.67 18.35 3.11
C SER A 184 -22.42 18.31 4.00
N GLY A 185 -21.25 18.21 3.37
CA GLY A 185 -19.95 18.21 4.03
C GLY A 185 -19.00 17.17 3.42
N GLY A 186 -17.72 17.23 3.79
CA GLY A 186 -16.71 16.29 3.31
C GLY A 186 -16.53 15.11 4.25
N ILE A 187 -16.24 13.93 3.68
CA ILE A 187 -15.70 12.78 4.43
C ILE A 187 -14.18 12.94 4.48
N SER A 188 -13.57 12.81 5.66
CA SER A 188 -12.12 12.75 5.81
C SER A 188 -11.70 11.46 6.48
N VAL A 189 -10.52 10.96 6.12
CA VAL A 189 -9.95 9.74 6.68
C VAL A 189 -8.49 9.99 7.01
N GLU A 190 -8.12 9.68 8.24
CA GLU A 190 -6.75 9.74 8.74
C GLU A 190 -6.31 8.33 9.17
N LEU A 191 -5.05 7.99 8.89
CA LEU A 191 -4.46 6.72 9.29
C LEU A 191 -3.32 6.97 10.27
N PHE A 192 -3.45 6.46 11.48
CA PHE A 192 -2.43 6.48 12.51
C PHE A 192 -1.82 5.08 12.64
N MET A 193 -0.58 4.94 12.23
CA MET A 193 0.15 3.67 12.36
C MET A 193 1.11 3.77 13.54
N ALA A 194 1.06 2.81 14.45
CA ALA A 194 2.07 2.75 15.50
C ALA A 194 3.44 2.41 14.90
N PRO A 195 4.54 2.89 15.49
CA PRO A 195 5.87 2.39 15.16
C PRO A 195 5.89 0.85 15.28
N ILE A 196 6.67 0.19 14.43
CA ILE A 196 6.89 -1.25 14.57
C ILE A 196 7.61 -1.46 15.91
N PRO A 197 7.10 -2.32 16.81
CA PRO A 197 7.88 -2.79 17.95
C PRO A 197 9.26 -3.27 17.49
N GLY A 198 10.33 -2.83 18.17
CA GLY A 198 11.73 -3.14 17.81
C GLY A 198 12.24 -2.55 16.48
N GLY A 199 11.46 -1.73 15.78
CA GLY A 199 11.92 -0.91 14.66
C GLY A 199 12.34 -1.69 13.42
N ARG A 200 13.36 -1.17 12.72
CA ARG A 200 13.86 -1.73 11.44
C ARG A 200 14.42 -3.14 11.62
N ASP A 201 15.16 -3.38 12.70
CA ASP A 201 15.89 -4.62 12.90
C ASP A 201 14.94 -5.79 13.20
N GLU A 202 13.91 -5.55 14.02
CA GLU A 202 12.85 -6.55 14.26
C GLU A 202 12.06 -6.82 12.97
N ALA A 203 11.74 -5.79 12.18
CA ALA A 203 11.06 -5.97 10.90
C ALA A 203 11.89 -6.78 9.89
N GLN A 204 13.22 -6.62 9.90
CA GLN A 204 14.13 -7.40 9.07
C GLN A 204 14.26 -8.85 9.54
N SER A 205 14.35 -9.08 10.84
CA SER A 205 14.37 -10.43 11.43
C SER A 205 13.07 -11.18 11.15
N HIS A 206 11.92 -10.56 11.38
CA HIS A 206 10.61 -11.14 11.05
C HIS A 206 10.48 -11.46 9.55
N ALA A 207 10.96 -10.56 8.69
CA ALA A 207 10.95 -10.83 7.26
C ALA A 207 11.84 -12.05 6.92
N ALA A 208 13.04 -12.16 7.49
CA ALA A 208 13.91 -13.32 7.28
C ALA A 208 13.31 -14.64 7.80
N GLU A 209 12.51 -14.59 8.86
CA GLU A 209 11.81 -15.73 9.44
C GLU A 209 10.46 -16.04 8.76
N GLY A 210 10.04 -15.23 7.78
CA GLY A 210 8.73 -15.37 7.12
C GLY A 210 7.55 -15.04 8.03
N VAL A 211 7.78 -14.31 9.13
CA VAL A 211 6.75 -13.88 10.08
C VAL A 211 6.05 -12.63 9.56
N VAL A 212 4.74 -12.74 9.37
CA VAL A 212 3.90 -11.58 9.01
C VAL A 212 3.69 -10.71 10.24
N GLY A 213 4.46 -9.62 10.34
CA GLY A 213 4.30 -8.62 11.39
C GLY A 213 2.96 -7.91 11.27
N ARG A 214 2.08 -8.07 12.27
CA ARG A 214 0.78 -7.38 12.32
C ARG A 214 0.97 -5.96 12.84
N ARG A 215 0.85 -4.97 11.96
CA ARG A 215 0.95 -3.56 12.34
C ARG A 215 -0.41 -3.03 12.80
N PRO A 216 -0.52 -2.50 14.03
CA PRO A 216 -1.72 -1.83 14.45
C PRO A 216 -1.85 -0.49 13.72
N VAL A 217 -3.00 -0.30 13.08
CA VAL A 217 -3.37 0.93 12.37
C VAL A 217 -4.73 1.37 12.91
N VAL A 218 -4.80 2.61 13.38
CA VAL A 218 -6.06 3.27 13.71
C VAL A 218 -6.49 4.11 12.52
N ARG A 219 -7.65 3.80 11.96
CA ARG A 219 -8.29 4.58 10.90
C ARG A 219 -9.38 5.45 11.49
N ARG A 220 -9.14 6.75 11.53
CA ARG A 220 -10.11 7.73 11.98
C ARG A 220 -10.89 8.28 10.80
N ILE A 221 -12.21 8.22 10.89
CA ILE A 221 -13.13 8.61 9.84
C ILE A 221 -13.98 9.75 10.37
N THR A 222 -13.91 10.91 9.71
CA THR A 222 -14.80 12.03 9.99
C THR A 222 -15.93 12.06 8.97
N LEU A 223 -17.17 12.03 9.46
CA LEU A 223 -18.38 12.07 8.65
C LEU A 223 -19.15 13.37 8.90
N PRO A 224 -19.77 13.96 7.87
CA PRO A 224 -20.76 15.02 8.07
C PRO A 224 -22.00 14.53 8.81
N GLY A 225 -22.75 15.47 9.38
CA GLY A 225 -24.04 15.21 10.03
C GLY A 225 -23.91 14.59 11.42
N THR A 226 -24.81 13.64 11.72
CA THR A 226 -25.01 12.99 13.03
C THR A 226 -25.09 11.47 12.92
N ALA A 227 -24.88 10.78 14.05
CA ALA A 227 -25.04 9.33 14.14
C ALA A 227 -26.48 8.82 13.95
N GLN A 228 -27.48 9.71 13.96
CA GLN A 228 -28.87 9.36 13.66
C GLN A 228 -29.09 9.27 12.15
N GLU A 229 -28.49 10.18 11.39
CA GLU A 229 -28.58 10.21 9.92
C GLU A 229 -27.73 9.10 9.30
N THR A 230 -26.53 8.89 9.84
CA THR A 230 -25.63 7.79 9.42
C THR A 230 -25.22 6.98 10.64
N PRO A 231 -25.96 5.93 11.00
CA PRO A 231 -25.65 5.09 12.16
C PRO A 231 -24.30 4.38 12.03
N LEU A 232 -23.61 4.20 13.16
CA LEU A 232 -22.30 3.53 13.24
C LEU A 232 -22.29 2.18 12.51
N VAL A 233 -23.34 1.38 12.70
CA VAL A 233 -23.47 0.05 12.07
C VAL A 233 -23.47 0.13 10.53
N VAL A 234 -24.02 1.20 9.95
CA VAL A 234 -24.05 1.43 8.50
C VAL A 234 -22.65 1.78 8.00
N VAL A 235 -21.92 2.63 8.73
CA VAL A 235 -20.52 2.95 8.43
C VAL A 235 -19.66 1.69 8.45
N GLN A 236 -19.78 0.89 9.51
CA GLN A 236 -19.04 -0.37 9.64
C GLN A 236 -19.36 -1.34 8.50
N ALA A 237 -20.63 -1.44 8.10
CA ALA A 237 -21.07 -2.30 7.01
C ALA A 237 -20.53 -1.84 5.65
N ALA A 238 -20.41 -0.52 5.44
CA ALA A 238 -19.76 0.04 4.26
C ALA A 238 -18.25 -0.23 4.23
N LEU A 239 -17.57 -0.18 5.38
CA LEU A 239 -16.13 -0.45 5.48
C LEU A 239 -15.75 -1.90 5.15
N LEU A 240 -16.69 -2.84 5.25
CA LEU A 240 -16.50 -4.21 4.77
C LEU A 240 -16.33 -4.31 3.24
N ARG A 241 -16.58 -3.22 2.52
CA ARG A 241 -16.50 -3.13 1.05
C ARG A 241 -15.32 -2.30 0.55
N ASP A 242 -14.50 -1.72 1.44
CA ASP A 242 -13.33 -0.94 1.04
C ASP A 242 -12.24 -1.85 0.42
N PRO A 243 -11.89 -1.68 -0.87
CA PRO A 243 -10.99 -2.59 -1.58
C PRO A 243 -9.62 -2.76 -0.92
N ILE A 244 -9.01 -1.67 -0.44
CA ILE A 244 -7.70 -1.73 0.20
C ILE A 244 -7.79 -2.42 1.58
N SER A 245 -8.82 -2.13 2.37
CA SER A 245 -9.05 -2.85 3.63
C SER A 245 -9.26 -4.34 3.41
N ILE A 246 -10.02 -4.73 2.38
CA ILE A 246 -10.24 -6.14 2.02
C ILE A 246 -8.91 -6.79 1.63
N ALA A 247 -8.12 -6.14 0.78
CA ALA A 247 -6.83 -6.67 0.33
C ALA A 247 -5.90 -6.95 1.52
N TYR A 248 -5.80 -6.02 2.48
CA TYR A 248 -5.04 -6.21 3.72
C TYR A 248 -5.58 -7.35 4.59
N LYS A 249 -6.91 -7.52 4.68
CA LYS A 249 -7.55 -8.55 5.53
C LYS A 249 -7.52 -9.95 4.92
N GLN A 250 -7.74 -10.10 3.60
CA GLN A 250 -8.16 -11.37 3.01
C GLN A 250 -7.17 -12.05 2.05
N GLY A 251 -6.21 -11.34 1.46
CA GLY A 251 -5.43 -11.92 0.36
C GLY A 251 -3.99 -11.45 0.25
N GLY A 252 -3.69 -10.26 0.78
CA GLY A 252 -2.48 -9.55 0.38
C GLY A 252 -2.70 -8.91 -0.99
N ILE A 253 -2.02 -7.80 -1.22
CA ILE A 253 -2.12 -7.07 -2.48
C ILE A 253 -1.32 -7.78 -3.57
N LEU A 254 -0.27 -8.53 -3.21
CA LEU A 254 0.65 -9.19 -4.13
C LEU A 254 0.20 -10.63 -4.45
N LEU A 255 -0.16 -10.88 -5.71
CA LEU A 255 -0.58 -12.18 -6.24
C LEU A 255 0.57 -12.98 -6.86
N GLU A 256 1.55 -12.28 -7.43
CA GLU A 256 2.68 -12.86 -8.14
C GLU A 256 3.89 -11.94 -7.98
N HIS A 257 5.07 -12.53 -7.79
CA HIS A 257 6.34 -11.79 -7.66
C HIS A 257 7.42 -12.48 -8.47
N ASN A 258 7.91 -11.80 -9.51
CA ASN A 258 8.93 -12.31 -10.41
C ASN A 258 10.18 -11.42 -10.36
N VAL A 259 11.37 -12.02 -10.38
CA VAL A 259 12.65 -11.30 -10.50
C VAL A 259 13.40 -11.80 -11.72
N VAL A 260 13.62 -10.90 -12.67
CA VAL A 260 14.29 -11.14 -13.95
C VAL A 260 15.64 -10.40 -13.97
N VAL A 261 16.66 -11.03 -14.54
CA VAL A 261 17.97 -10.39 -14.81
C VAL A 261 18.09 -10.21 -16.31
N GLY A 262 18.39 -8.98 -16.74
CA GLY A 262 18.51 -8.58 -18.14
C GLY A 262 19.79 -7.81 -18.43
#